data_AF-A0A2T4JU51-F1
#
_entry.id   AF-A0A2T4JU51-F1
#
_cell.length_a   1.000
_cell.length_b   1.000
_cell.length_c   1.000
_cell.angle_alpha   90.00
_cell.angle_beta   90.00
_cell.angle_gamma   90.00
#
_symmetry.space_group_name_H-M   'P 1'
#
loop_
_entity.id
_entity.type
_entity.pdbx_description
1 polymer ?
#
loop_
_entity_poly.entity_id
_entity_poly.type
_entity_poly.pdbx_seq_one_letter_code
_entity_poly.pdbx_strand_id
1 'polypeptide(L)'
;MGFPVALTQLVTFALQGIGLLAIVAVVTGSLRRTTPDPLQQSLILGALFGLSTLLFSVLEQRVPAGFVLDGRFMCVALAAAFGGPAALAVAATLSAIGQGWPTDIAGVIDVLGPLLIGLVALGWRGLIRPRFDRPVTALLLLGLMLAPPLGLLHDFSGMGMHPPMLVFWGGT
;
A
#
# COMPACT_ATOMS: atom_id res chain seq x y z
N MET A 1 18.97 17.28 -14.79
CA MET A 1 18.14 16.59 -15.81
C MET A 1 16.73 16.34 -15.26
N GLY A 2 16.03 17.39 -14.82
CA GLY A 2 15.26 17.30 -13.58
C GLY A 2 13.73 17.36 -13.61
N PHE A 3 13.09 17.77 -14.71
CA PHE A 3 11.63 17.99 -14.74
C PHE A 3 10.83 16.95 -15.55
N PRO A 4 11.19 16.64 -16.82
CA PRO A 4 10.35 15.75 -17.63
C PRO A 4 10.34 14.30 -17.12
N VAL A 5 11.47 13.82 -16.56
CA VAL A 5 11.57 12.46 -15.98
C VAL A 5 10.79 12.34 -14.67
N ALA A 6 10.79 13.38 -13.83
CA ALA A 6 10.00 13.39 -12.61
C ALA A 6 8.50 13.40 -12.92
N LEU A 7 8.10 14.18 -13.93
CA LEU A 7 6.71 14.26 -14.38
C LEU A 7 6.22 12.93 -14.96
N THR A 8 7.02 12.23 -15.77
CA THR A 8 6.62 10.91 -16.29
C THR A 8 6.46 9.88 -15.17
N GLN A 9 7.38 9.84 -14.20
CA GLN A 9 7.24 8.93 -13.05
C GLN A 9 6.00 9.23 -12.20
N LEU A 10 5.70 10.50 -11.97
CA LEU A 10 4.53 10.91 -11.19
C LEU A 10 3.22 10.55 -11.91
N VAL A 11 3.17 10.71 -13.23
CA VAL A 11 2.05 10.26 -14.06
C VAL A 11 1.91 8.73 -14.05
N THR A 12 3.02 7.98 -14.17
CA THR A 12 2.97 6.51 -14.10
C THR A 12 2.47 6.03 -12.73
N PHE A 13 2.90 6.65 -11.64
CA PHE A 13 2.47 6.31 -10.30
C PHE A 13 0.98 6.62 -10.09
N ALA A 14 0.52 7.80 -10.56
CA ALA A 14 -0.89 8.15 -10.53
C ALA A 14 -1.74 7.18 -11.34
N LEU A 15 -1.29 6.79 -12.55
CA LEU A 15 -1.97 5.81 -13.39
C LEU A 15 -2.02 4.42 -12.74
N GLN A 16 -0.94 3.98 -12.09
CA GLN A 16 -0.93 2.73 -11.32
C GLN A 16 -1.92 2.79 -10.16
N GLY A 17 -1.94 3.89 -9.41
CA GLY A 17 -2.88 4.08 -8.31
C GLY A 17 -4.34 4.06 -8.77
N ILE A 18 -4.66 4.77 -9.87
CA ILE A 18 -6.00 4.76 -10.47
C ILE A 18 -6.36 3.37 -10.99
N GLY A 19 -5.43 2.67 -11.65
CA GLY A 19 -5.62 1.31 -12.14
C GLY A 19 -5.92 0.33 -11.00
N LEU A 20 -5.19 0.44 -9.88
CA LEU A 20 -5.45 -0.37 -8.70
C LEU A 20 -6.83 -0.08 -8.10
N LEU A 21 -7.19 1.19 -7.94
CA LEU A 21 -8.52 1.58 -7.45
C LEU A 21 -9.65 1.07 -8.36
N ALA A 22 -9.44 1.11 -9.68
CA ALA A 22 -10.40 0.58 -10.65
C ALA A 22 -10.57 -0.94 -10.51
N ILE A 23 -9.47 -1.70 -10.43
CA ILE A 23 -9.51 -3.15 -10.22
C ILE A 23 -10.23 -3.47 -8.90
N VAL A 24 -9.90 -2.76 -7.83
CA VAL A 24 -10.52 -2.93 -6.51
C VAL A 24 -12.02 -2.66 -6.56
N ALA A 25 -12.45 -1.60 -7.24
CA ALA A 25 -13.86 -1.27 -7.37
C ALA A 25 -14.61 -2.37 -8.13
N VAL A 26 -14.05 -2.87 -9.23
CA VAL A 26 -14.63 -3.96 -10.03
C VAL A 26 -14.69 -5.26 -9.22
N VAL A 27 -13.59 -5.65 -8.57
CA VAL A 27 -13.50 -6.86 -7.74
C VAL A 27 -14.50 -6.77 -6.58
N THR A 28 -14.52 -5.66 -5.85
CA THR A 28 -15.44 -5.47 -4.71
C THR A 28 -16.90 -5.48 -5.16
N GLY A 29 -17.21 -4.84 -6.29
CA GLY A 29 -18.55 -4.84 -6.88
C GLY A 29 -18.99 -6.22 -7.34
N SER A 30 -18.07 -7.00 -7.92
CA SER A 30 -18.30 -8.39 -8.34
C SER A 30 -18.52 -9.31 -7.14
N LEU A 31 -17.63 -9.26 -6.14
CA LEU A 31 -17.70 -10.06 -4.91
C LEU A 31 -18.99 -9.82 -4.11
N ARG A 32 -19.46 -8.58 -4.04
CA ARG A 32 -20.74 -8.27 -3.38
C ARG A 32 -21.95 -8.94 -4.03
N ARG A 33 -21.84 -9.34 -5.31
CA ARG A 33 -22.92 -10.01 -6.05
C ARG A 33 -22.83 -11.54 -5.94
N THR A 34 -21.63 -12.09 -5.79
CA THR A 34 -21.39 -13.53 -5.82
C THR A 34 -21.29 -14.18 -4.44
N THR A 35 -20.83 -13.46 -3.41
CA THR A 35 -20.55 -14.05 -2.10
C THR A 35 -21.45 -13.46 -1.02
N PRO A 36 -22.38 -14.24 -0.45
CA PRO A 36 -23.25 -13.77 0.64
C PRO A 36 -22.54 -13.72 2.01
N ASP A 37 -21.42 -14.44 2.17
CA ASP A 37 -20.67 -14.50 3.43
C ASP A 37 -19.64 -13.36 3.53
N PRO A 38 -19.75 -12.46 4.54
CA PRO A 38 -18.83 -11.34 4.73
C PRO A 38 -17.39 -11.78 5.05
N LEU A 39 -17.18 -12.95 5.66
CA LEU A 39 -15.84 -13.43 6.00
C LEU A 39 -15.09 -13.87 4.74
N GLN A 40 -15.74 -14.64 3.86
CA GLN A 40 -15.14 -15.07 2.60
C GLN A 40 -14.79 -13.87 1.72
N GLN A 41 -15.67 -12.87 1.65
CA GLN A 41 -15.37 -11.63 0.93
C GLN A 41 -14.12 -10.93 1.48
N SER A 42 -14.01 -10.86 2.81
CA SER A 42 -12.87 -10.22 3.48
C SER A 42 -11.56 -10.96 3.22
N LEU A 43 -11.58 -12.29 3.24
CA LEU A 43 -10.40 -13.12 2.94
C LEU A 43 -9.95 -12.97 1.48
N ILE A 44 -10.88 -12.99 0.53
CA ILE A 44 -10.55 -12.84 -0.89
C ILE A 44 -9.96 -11.46 -1.17
N LEU A 45 -10.55 -10.40 -0.63
CA LEU A 45 -10.01 -9.04 -0.75
C LEU A 45 -8.63 -8.95 -0.08
N GLY A 46 -8.49 -9.47 1.14
CA GLY A 46 -7.21 -9.49 1.86
C GLY A 46 -6.11 -10.21 1.09
N ALA A 47 -6.42 -11.35 0.49
CA ALA A 47 -5.47 -12.11 -0.34
C ALA A 47 -5.08 -11.34 -1.61
N LEU A 48 -6.04 -10.72 -2.30
CA LEU A 48 -5.79 -9.98 -3.54
C LEU A 48 -4.94 -8.73 -3.30
N PHE A 49 -5.22 -8.00 -2.21
CA PHE A 49 -4.39 -6.87 -1.79
C PHE A 49 -3.04 -7.30 -1.26
N GLY A 50 -2.97 -8.37 -0.46
CA GLY A 50 -1.71 -8.89 0.05
C GLY A 50 -0.79 -9.41 -1.07
N LEU A 51 -1.33 -10.09 -2.08
CA LEU A 51 -0.56 -10.46 -3.28
C LEU A 51 -0.02 -9.22 -4.01
N SER A 52 -0.82 -8.15 -4.07
CA SER A 52 -0.38 -6.87 -4.64
C SER A 52 0.77 -6.26 -3.81
N THR A 53 0.72 -6.33 -2.47
CA THR A 53 1.84 -5.86 -1.62
C THR A 53 3.13 -6.62 -1.90
N LEU A 54 3.05 -7.95 -2.12
CA LEU A 54 4.22 -8.76 -2.48
C LEU A 54 4.83 -8.30 -3.81
N LEU A 55 3.99 -8.04 -4.81
CA LEU A 55 4.42 -7.49 -6.10
C LEU A 55 5.11 -6.14 -5.93
N PHE A 56 4.57 -5.24 -5.09
CA PHE A 56 5.20 -3.95 -4.80
C PHE A 56 6.53 -4.07 -4.06
N SER A 57 6.69 -5.05 -3.15
CA SER A 57 7.98 -5.34 -2.51
C SER A 57 9.05 -5.72 -3.54
N VAL A 58 8.69 -6.45 -4.60
CA VAL A 58 9.63 -6.87 -5.66
C VAL A 58 9.95 -5.72 -6.62
N LEU A 59 8.99 -4.81 -6.85
CA LEU A 59 9.08 -3.74 -7.85
C LEU A 59 9.69 -2.43 -7.33
N GLU A 60 10.21 -2.40 -6.10
CA GLU A 60 10.66 -1.20 -5.36
C GLU A 60 11.12 -0.05 -6.28
N GLN A 61 10.24 0.95 -6.47
CA GLN A 61 10.49 2.07 -7.37
C GLN A 61 11.16 3.21 -6.60
N ARG A 62 12.45 3.41 -6.82
CA ARG A 62 13.20 4.54 -6.28
C ARG A 62 13.03 5.74 -7.22
N VAL A 63 12.47 6.84 -6.70
CA VAL A 63 12.36 8.09 -7.46
C VAL A 63 13.66 8.87 -7.35
N PRO A 64 14.20 9.46 -8.44
CA PRO A 64 15.50 10.15 -8.46
C PRO A 64 15.65 11.32 -7.47
N ALA A 65 14.57 11.77 -6.84
CA ALA A 65 14.54 12.88 -5.89
C ALA A 65 14.84 12.46 -4.43
N GLY A 66 15.30 11.23 -4.19
CA GLY A 66 15.57 10.70 -2.84
C GLY A 66 14.33 10.17 -2.11
N PHE A 67 13.17 10.19 -2.77
CA PHE A 67 11.93 9.66 -2.21
C PHE A 67 11.72 8.20 -2.60
N VAL A 68 11.43 7.38 -1.60
CA VAL A 68 11.00 5.98 -1.79
C VAL A 68 9.49 5.97 -1.71
N LEU A 69 8.84 5.66 -2.83
CA LEU A 69 7.39 5.51 -2.90
C LEU A 69 7.04 4.05 -2.68
N ASP A 70 6.56 3.74 -1.49
CA ASP A 70 6.20 2.39 -1.12
C ASP A 70 4.69 2.14 -1.32
N GLY A 71 4.36 1.37 -2.36
CA GLY A 71 2.99 1.01 -2.71
C GLY A 71 2.31 0.08 -1.70
N ARG A 72 3.06 -0.53 -0.77
CA ARG A 72 2.52 -1.52 0.19
C ARG A 72 1.55 -0.89 1.16
N PHE A 73 1.87 0.32 1.65
CA PHE A 73 1.01 1.08 2.53
C PHE A 73 -0.38 1.30 1.95
N MET A 74 -0.44 1.64 0.66
CA MET A 74 -1.69 1.84 -0.07
C MET A 74 -2.49 0.53 -0.15
N CYS A 75 -1.87 -0.59 -0.52
CA CYS A 75 -2.58 -1.87 -0.61
C CYS A 75 -3.11 -2.35 0.76
N VAL A 76 -2.32 -2.24 1.84
CA VAL A 76 -2.76 -2.65 3.19
C VAL A 76 -3.86 -1.73 3.72
N ALA A 77 -3.75 -0.41 3.51
CA ALA A 77 -4.79 0.55 3.88
C ALA A 77 -6.12 0.26 3.16
N LEU A 78 -6.05 -0.03 1.86
CA LEU A 78 -7.23 -0.38 1.06
C LEU A 78 -7.85 -1.71 1.49
N ALA A 79 -7.02 -2.72 1.81
CA ALA A 79 -7.50 -3.99 2.36
C ALA A 79 -8.32 -3.77 3.65
N ALA A 80 -7.81 -2.94 4.56
CA ALA A 80 -8.50 -2.59 5.79
C ALA A 80 -9.81 -1.82 5.54
N ALA A 81 -9.77 -0.81 4.66
CA ALA A 81 -10.92 0.02 4.35
C ALA A 81 -12.07 -0.79 3.72
N PHE A 82 -11.76 -1.63 2.74
CA PHE A 82 -12.76 -2.38 1.96
C PHE A 82 -13.10 -3.74 2.54
N GLY A 83 -12.09 -4.53 2.92
CA GLY A 83 -12.24 -5.90 3.42
C GLY A 83 -12.29 -6.00 4.96
N GLY A 84 -11.79 -5.02 5.71
CA GLY A 84 -12.01 -4.95 7.16
C GLY A 84 -10.90 -5.63 7.95
N PRO A 85 -11.15 -6.05 9.20
CA PRO A 85 -10.08 -6.52 10.09
C PRO A 85 -9.45 -7.82 9.60
N ALA A 86 -10.24 -8.75 9.05
CA ALA A 86 -9.73 -9.99 8.47
C ALA A 86 -8.87 -9.73 7.23
N ALA A 87 -9.30 -8.80 6.35
CA ALA A 87 -8.54 -8.44 5.17
C ALA A 87 -7.23 -7.71 5.50
N LEU A 88 -7.27 -6.82 6.52
CA LEU A 88 -6.06 -6.18 7.07
C LEU A 88 -5.08 -7.24 7.54
N ALA A 89 -5.53 -8.21 8.36
CA ALA A 89 -4.66 -9.24 8.90
C ALA A 89 -3.96 -10.03 7.77
N VAL A 90 -4.70 -10.43 6.74
CA VAL A 90 -4.14 -11.16 5.58
C VAL A 90 -3.19 -10.29 4.76
N ALA A 91 -3.54 -9.03 4.50
CA ALA A 91 -2.68 -8.14 3.72
C ALA A 91 -1.40 -7.77 4.48
N ALA A 92 -1.49 -7.52 5.78
CA ALA A 92 -0.35 -7.19 6.63
C ALA A 92 0.60 -8.38 6.79
N THR A 93 0.08 -9.60 6.96
CA THR A 93 0.93 -10.80 7.02
C THR A 93 1.65 -11.04 5.70
N LEU A 94 0.96 -10.92 4.57
CA LEU A 94 1.60 -11.06 3.25
C LEU A 94 2.63 -9.95 3.00
N SER A 95 2.35 -8.72 3.40
CA SER A 95 3.33 -7.61 3.33
C SER A 95 4.57 -7.90 4.17
N ALA A 96 4.40 -8.40 5.41
CA ALA A 96 5.51 -8.75 6.29
C ALA A 96 6.35 -9.91 5.72
N ILE A 97 5.69 -10.93 5.15
CA ILE A 97 6.38 -12.04 4.46
C ILE A 97 7.21 -11.52 3.28
N GLY A 98 6.66 -10.59 2.49
CA GLY A 98 7.36 -10.01 1.34
C GLY A 98 8.58 -9.17 1.70
N GLN A 99 8.58 -8.53 2.87
CA GLN A 99 9.72 -7.75 3.34
C GLN A 99 10.81 -8.63 3.97
N GLY A 100 10.43 -9.77 4.55
CA GLY A 100 11.34 -10.61 5.32
C GLY A 100 11.56 -10.08 6.75
N TRP A 101 12.42 -10.75 7.51
CA TRP A 101 12.69 -10.39 8.90
C TRP A 101 13.62 -9.19 8.98
N PRO A 102 13.23 -8.11 9.69
CA PRO A 102 14.07 -6.93 9.81
C PRO A 102 15.28 -7.22 10.69
N THR A 103 16.47 -6.84 10.21
CA THR A 103 17.73 -6.90 10.98
C THR A 103 18.00 -5.61 11.75
N ASP A 104 17.41 -4.49 11.29
CA ASP A 104 17.64 -3.15 11.81
C ASP A 104 16.33 -2.42 12.17
N ILE A 105 16.43 -1.38 13.00
CA ILE A 105 15.29 -0.58 13.48
C ILE A 105 14.49 0.04 12.31
N ALA A 106 15.17 0.44 11.23
CA ALA A 106 14.51 0.95 10.03
C ALA A 106 13.60 -0.11 9.38
N GLY A 107 14.06 -1.37 9.30
CA GLY A 107 13.25 -2.48 8.79
C GLY A 107 12.03 -2.78 9.67
N VAL A 108 12.11 -2.54 10.98
CA VAL A 108 10.96 -2.67 11.89
C VAL A 108 9.88 -1.63 11.56
N ILE A 109 10.27 -0.41 11.22
CA ILE A 109 9.34 0.65 10.80
C ILE A 109 8.67 0.28 9.48
N ASP A 110 9.41 -0.30 8.53
CA ASP A 110 8.83 -0.70 7.24
C ASP A 110 7.84 -1.87 7.38
N VAL A 111 8.05 -2.77 8.34
CA VAL A 111 7.10 -3.86 8.62
C VAL A 111 5.86 -3.38 9.39
N LEU A 112 6.05 -2.52 10.39
CA LEU A 112 4.96 -2.02 11.24
C LEU A 112 4.18 -0.88 10.59
N GLY A 113 4.80 -0.12 9.69
CA GLY A 113 4.20 1.04 9.05
C GLY A 113 2.90 0.71 8.30
N PRO A 114 2.89 -0.28 7.38
CA PRO A 114 1.69 -0.69 6.67
C PRO A 114 0.58 -1.16 7.61
N LEU A 115 0.94 -1.86 8.70
CA LEU A 115 0.00 -2.29 9.73
C LEU A 115 -0.65 -1.09 10.43
N LEU A 116 0.15 -0.10 10.84
CA LEU A 116 -0.33 1.11 11.52
C LEU A 116 -1.27 1.92 10.62
N ILE A 117 -0.89 2.15 9.36
CA ILE A 117 -1.76 2.85 8.40
C ILE A 117 -3.04 2.06 8.16
N GLY A 118 -2.94 0.74 8.04
CA GLY A 118 -4.08 -0.15 7.94
C GLY A 118 -5.02 -0.06 9.14
N LEU A 119 -4.49 0.02 10.37
CA LEU A 119 -5.30 0.20 11.59
C LEU A 119 -6.02 1.55 11.59
N VAL A 120 -5.36 2.62 11.14
CA VAL A 120 -6.00 3.93 10.99
C VAL A 120 -7.12 3.87 9.95
N ALA A 121 -6.92 3.20 8.82
CA ALA A 121 -7.96 2.97 7.81
C ALA A 121 -9.11 2.08 8.33
N LEU A 122 -8.81 1.10 9.18
CA LEU A 122 -9.80 0.26 9.84
C LEU A 122 -10.63 1.06 10.87
N GLY A 123 -9.97 1.92 11.65
CA GLY A 123 -10.63 2.85 12.56
C GLY A 123 -11.56 3.81 11.82
N TRP A 124 -11.11 4.34 10.67
CA TRP A 124 -11.94 5.15 9.77
C TRP A 124 -13.16 4.38 9.28
N ARG A 125 -12.98 3.12 8.83
CA ARG A 125 -14.10 2.25 8.45
C ARG A 125 -15.10 2.09 9.59
N GLY A 126 -14.65 1.88 10.82
CA GLY A 126 -15.52 1.71 11.99
C GLY A 126 -16.28 2.99 12.38
N LEU A 127 -15.62 4.15 12.33
CA LEU A 127 -16.19 5.42 12.78
C LEU A 127 -17.04 6.15 11.72
N ILE A 128 -16.62 6.11 10.45
CA ILE A 128 -17.15 6.98 9.40
C ILE A 128 -18.04 6.21 8.42
N ARG A 129 -17.69 4.98 8.05
CA ARG A 129 -18.50 4.18 7.10
C ARG A 129 -19.95 3.94 7.52
N PRO A 130 -20.31 3.69 8.80
CA PRO A 130 -21.72 3.49 9.15
C PRO A 130 -22.56 4.78 9.14
N ARG A 131 -21.96 5.97 8.94
CA ARG A 131 -22.67 7.26 8.94
C ARG A 131 -22.86 7.89 7.56
N PHE A 132 -22.26 7.34 6.51
CA PHE A 132 -22.30 7.93 5.16
C PHE A 132 -22.98 6.98 4.15
N ASP A 133 -24.27 7.21 3.89
CA ASP A 133 -25.06 6.56 2.84
C ASP A 133 -24.65 6.96 1.40
N ARG A 134 -23.68 7.88 1.25
CA ARG A 134 -23.27 8.41 -0.05
C ARG A 134 -21.91 7.88 -0.51
N PRO A 135 -21.85 7.08 -1.61
CA PRO A 135 -20.64 6.39 -2.04
C PRO A 135 -19.52 7.34 -2.51
N VAL A 136 -19.85 8.55 -2.97
CA VAL A 136 -18.89 9.52 -3.51
C VAL A 136 -18.05 10.19 -2.42
N THR A 137 -18.67 10.56 -1.29
CA THR A 137 -17.97 11.15 -0.13
C THR A 137 -17.01 10.17 0.52
N ALA A 138 -17.37 8.88 0.56
CA ALA A 138 -16.48 7.83 1.05
C ALA A 138 -15.24 7.66 0.16
N LEU A 139 -15.39 7.82 -1.17
CA LEU A 139 -14.28 7.78 -2.12
C LEU A 139 -13.37 9.02 -2.00
N LEU A 140 -13.94 10.21 -1.82
CA LEU A 140 -13.16 11.44 -1.59
C LEU A 140 -12.35 11.38 -0.28
N LEU A 141 -12.95 10.86 0.80
CA LEU A 141 -12.26 10.69 2.08
C LEU A 141 -11.21 9.57 2.03
N LEU A 142 -11.45 8.52 1.25
CA LEU A 142 -10.44 7.49 0.98
C LEU A 142 -9.25 8.10 0.23
N GLY A 143 -9.50 8.87 -0.84
CA GLY A 143 -8.46 9.60 -1.57
C GLY A 143 -7.68 10.56 -0.67
N LEU A 144 -8.37 11.28 0.22
CA LEU A 144 -7.76 12.17 1.19
C LEU A 144 -6.92 11.41 2.25
N MET A 145 -7.30 10.19 2.62
CA MET A 145 -6.52 9.33 3.53
C MET A 145 -5.32 8.67 2.86
N LEU A 146 -5.34 8.48 1.55
CA LEU A 146 -4.19 8.02 0.77
C LEU A 146 -3.19 9.13 0.43
N ALA A 147 -3.62 10.40 0.50
CA ALA A 147 -2.73 11.55 0.34
C ALA A 147 -1.61 11.66 1.41
N PRO A 148 -1.84 11.39 2.72
CA PRO A 148 -0.77 11.49 3.72
C PRO A 148 0.34 10.44 3.60
N PRO A 149 0.14 9.16 3.23
CA PRO A 149 1.27 8.29 2.91
C PRO A 149 2.05 8.74 1.66
N LEU A 150 1.41 9.45 0.72
CA LEU A 150 2.11 10.18 -0.36
C LEU A 150 2.83 11.44 0.15
N GLY A 151 2.46 11.95 1.33
CA GLY A 151 3.04 13.11 2.00
C GLY A 151 4.10 12.76 3.06
N LEU A 152 4.13 11.52 3.55
CA LEU A 152 5.28 10.88 4.21
C LEU A 152 6.34 10.51 3.16
N LEU A 153 6.57 11.46 2.26
CA LEU A 153 7.84 11.68 1.61
C LEU A 153 8.84 11.95 2.72
N HIS A 154 9.39 10.88 3.30
CA HIS A 154 10.59 10.99 4.11
C HIS A 154 11.65 11.62 3.21
N ASP A 155 11.98 12.88 3.49
CA ASP A 155 13.15 13.54 2.94
C ASP A 155 14.35 12.74 3.43
N PHE A 156 14.83 11.78 2.63
CA PHE A 156 16.13 11.13 2.84
C PHE A 156 17.23 12.15 2.49
N SER A 157 17.20 13.34 3.10
CA SER A 157 18.21 14.38 2.93
C SER A 157 19.46 14.14 3.80
N GLY A 158 19.59 12.99 4.46
CA GLY A 158 20.46 12.87 5.64
C GLY A 158 21.46 11.70 5.69
N MET A 159 21.33 10.63 4.90
CA MET A 159 22.33 9.55 4.93
C MET A 159 23.08 9.50 3.62
N GLY A 160 24.38 9.81 3.73
CA GLY A 160 25.30 10.02 2.64
C GLY A 160 25.21 8.93 1.58
N MET A 161 25.50 9.38 0.35
CA MET A 161 25.89 8.55 -0.77
C MET A 161 26.99 7.56 -0.34
N HIS A 162 26.61 6.40 0.20
CA HIS A 162 27.41 5.21 0.01
C HIS A 162 26.99 4.65 -1.35
N PRO A 163 27.89 4.63 -2.35
CA PRO A 163 27.60 3.96 -3.60
C PRO A 163 27.21 2.50 -3.29
N PRO A 164 26.31 1.88 -4.08
CA PRO A 164 26.08 0.46 -3.96
C PRO A 164 27.42 -0.24 -4.20
N MET A 165 28.05 -0.73 -3.13
CA MET A 165 28.99 -1.83 -3.29
C MET A 165 28.16 -2.97 -3.85
N LEU A 166 28.34 -3.20 -5.15
CA LEU A 166 28.06 -4.46 -5.80
C LEU A 166 28.67 -5.55 -4.92
N VAL A 167 27.85 -6.17 -4.08
CA VAL A 167 28.18 -7.45 -3.46
C VAL A 167 28.19 -8.44 -4.61
N PHE A 168 29.37 -8.55 -5.22
CA PHE A 168 29.72 -9.60 -6.16
C PHE A 168 29.46 -10.93 -5.45
N TRP A 169 28.51 -11.66 -6.01
CA TRP A 169 28.29 -13.07 -5.74
C TRP A 169 29.59 -13.82 -6.04
N GLY A 170 30.17 -14.51 -5.06
CA GLY A 170 31.42 -15.25 -5.23
C GLY A 170 31.73 -16.19 -4.06
N GLY A 171 31.68 -17.50 -4.33
CA GLY A 171 32.19 -18.59 -3.50
C GLY A 171 31.10 -19.24 -2.65
N THR A 172 30.76 -20.52 -2.81
CA THR A 172 31.54 -21.68 -3.27
C THR A 172 30.73 -22.64 -4.11
#